data_AF-A0A2R6KQ16-F1
#
_entry.id   AF-A0A2R6KQ16-F1
#
_cell.length_a   1.000
_cell.length_b   1.000
_cell.length_c   1.000
_cell.angle_alpha   90.00
_cell.angle_beta   90.00
_cell.angle_gamma   90.00
#
_symmetry.space_group_name_H-M   'P 1'
#
loop_
_entity.id
_entity.type
_entity.pdbx_description
1 polymer ?
#
loop_
_entity_poly.entity_id
_entity_poly.type
_entity_poly.pdbx_seq_one_letter_code
_entity_poly.pdbx_strand_id
1 'polypeptide(L)'
;MQALPYVSDDVSRDFDDYTKFIIETLPELSGDCEDTAILLAAVLSADTFGYDMILIQPPGHMAVGIYETDPQGYYWELDGRKYSYIETTGAGWGIGDLPDEYVDTDAYLYQV
;
A
#
# COMPACT_ATOMS: atom_id res chain seq x y z
N MET A 1 -7.08 -1.27 -5.33
CA MET A 1 -7.93 -1.10 -6.53
C MET A 1 -7.77 -2.33 -7.40
N GLN A 2 -8.83 -3.10 -7.60
CA GLN A 2 -8.77 -4.33 -8.38
C GLN A 2 -9.29 -4.08 -9.81
N ALA A 3 -8.49 -3.39 -10.62
CA ALA A 3 -8.50 -3.39 -12.08
C ALA A 3 -7.78 -2.14 -12.60
N LEU A 4 -6.49 -2.26 -12.91
CA LEU A 4 -5.88 -1.40 -13.93
C LEU A 4 -5.10 -2.29 -14.91
N PRO A 5 -5.33 -2.17 -16.22
CA PRO A 5 -4.55 -2.87 -17.23
C PRO A 5 -3.15 -2.25 -17.36
N TYR A 6 -2.15 -3.13 -17.45
CA TYR A 6 -0.75 -2.80 -17.71
C TYR A 6 -0.57 -2.15 -19.08
N VAL A 7 0.08 -0.98 -19.14
CA VAL A 7 0.43 -0.31 -20.39
C VAL A 7 1.89 0.12 -20.32
N SER A 8 2.66 -0.29 -21.32
CA SER A 8 4.08 0.02 -21.47
C SER A 8 4.30 1.43 -22.04
N ASP A 9 5.29 2.14 -21.49
CA ASP A 9 5.56 3.56 -21.70
C ASP A 9 5.92 3.96 -23.14
N ASP A 10 5.37 5.09 -23.58
CA ASP A 10 6.11 6.04 -24.43
C ASP A 10 5.56 7.50 -24.33
N VAL A 11 6.45 8.38 -23.85
CA VAL A 11 6.57 9.86 -23.99
C VAL A 11 5.45 10.87 -23.61
N SER A 12 5.76 11.64 -22.54
CA SER A 12 6.03 13.12 -22.50
C SER A 12 4.85 14.10 -22.76
N ARG A 13 4.58 15.20 -22.01
CA ARG A 13 5.41 16.23 -21.36
C ARG A 13 4.47 17.19 -20.59
N ASP A 14 5.07 17.91 -19.64
CA ASP A 14 4.62 19.15 -18.97
C ASP A 14 3.48 19.06 -17.91
N PHE A 15 3.84 19.52 -16.70
CA PHE A 15 3.02 19.82 -15.49
C PHE A 15 2.88 18.81 -14.32
N ASP A 16 3.75 17.79 -14.16
CA ASP A 16 3.50 16.73 -13.16
C ASP A 16 4.75 16.21 -12.40
N ASP A 17 5.56 17.14 -11.88
CA ASP A 17 6.90 16.88 -11.33
C ASP A 17 6.91 16.27 -9.90
N TYR A 18 5.75 15.97 -9.32
CA TYR A 18 5.65 15.27 -8.02
C TYR A 18 5.41 13.77 -8.18
N THR A 19 4.82 13.33 -9.28
CA THR A 19 4.41 11.92 -9.46
C THR A 19 5.55 11.03 -9.96
N LYS A 20 6.58 11.61 -10.59
CA LYS A 20 7.65 10.84 -11.24
C LYS A 20 8.67 10.21 -10.29
N PHE A 21 8.93 10.84 -9.14
CA PHE A 21 9.91 10.30 -8.19
C PHE A 21 9.46 9.00 -7.51
N ILE A 22 8.15 8.74 -7.42
CA ILE A 22 7.64 7.51 -6.79
C ILE A 22 7.87 6.30 -7.71
N ILE A 23 7.74 6.47 -9.04
CA ILE A 23 7.89 5.38 -10.01
C ILE A 23 9.36 5.11 -10.37
N GLU A 24 10.22 6.15 -10.44
CA GLU A 24 11.64 5.97 -10.81
C GLU A 24 12.53 5.39 -9.70
N THR A 25 12.04 5.24 -8.46
CA THR A 25 12.84 4.75 -7.32
C THR A 25 12.58 3.27 -6.95
N LEU A 26 11.69 2.58 -7.68
CA LEU A 26 11.32 1.18 -7.46
C LEU A 26 11.91 0.12 -8.44
N PRO A 27 13.08 0.26 -9.11
CA PRO A 27 13.47 -0.77 -10.09
C PRO A 27 13.96 -2.10 -9.52
N GLU A 28 14.04 -2.29 -8.19
CA GLU A 28 14.60 -3.52 -7.63
C GLU A 28 13.77 -4.03 -6.46
N LEU A 29 12.77 -4.87 -6.76
CA LEU A 29 12.40 -6.14 -6.08
C LEU A 29 10.91 -6.48 -6.33
N SER A 30 10.64 -7.40 -7.26
CA SER A 30 9.38 -8.18 -7.36
C SER A 30 8.00 -7.48 -7.53
N GLY A 31 7.94 -6.21 -7.95
CA GLY A 31 7.09 -5.64 -9.03
C GLY A 31 5.58 -5.87 -9.25
N ASP A 32 4.82 -6.66 -8.46
CA ASP A 32 3.36 -6.77 -8.67
C ASP A 32 2.51 -6.36 -7.46
N CYS A 33 2.95 -6.72 -6.26
CA CYS A 33 2.35 -6.32 -4.99
C CYS A 33 2.73 -4.89 -4.56
N GLU A 34 3.99 -4.56 -4.77
CA GLU A 34 4.64 -3.37 -4.25
C GLU A 34 4.09 -2.08 -4.89
N ASP A 35 4.03 -2.04 -6.22
CA ASP A 35 3.57 -0.90 -6.98
C ASP A 35 2.09 -0.57 -6.71
N THR A 36 1.27 -1.62 -6.54
CA THR A 36 -0.16 -1.47 -6.25
C THR A 36 -0.41 -0.94 -4.84
N ALA A 37 0.39 -1.38 -3.86
CA ALA A 37 0.33 -0.90 -2.49
C ALA A 37 0.74 0.57 -2.40
N ILE A 38 1.87 0.93 -3.00
CA ILE A 38 2.37 2.31 -2.99
C ILE A 38 1.39 3.26 -3.67
N LEU A 39 0.85 2.88 -4.84
CA LEU A 39 -0.15 3.69 -5.55
C LEU A 39 -1.41 3.89 -4.71
N LEU A 40 -1.92 2.82 -4.08
CA LEU A 40 -3.12 2.92 -3.24
C LEU A 40 -2.90 3.84 -2.05
N ALA A 41 -1.78 3.66 -1.34
CA ALA A 41 -1.47 4.49 -0.19
C ALA A 41 -1.29 5.96 -0.57
N ALA A 42 -0.57 6.25 -1.67
CA ALA A 42 -0.36 7.61 -2.16
C ALA A 42 -1.66 8.31 -2.58
N VAL A 43 -2.57 7.59 -3.25
CA VAL A 43 -3.88 8.16 -3.64
C VAL A 43 -4.74 8.46 -2.42
N LEU A 44 -4.78 7.55 -1.44
CA LEU A 44 -5.62 7.72 -0.25
C LEU A 44 -5.03 8.72 0.75
N SER A 45 -3.72 8.88 0.79
CA SER A 45 -3.05 9.87 1.64
C SER A 45 -3.08 11.28 1.07
N ALA A 46 -3.27 11.44 -0.24
CA ALA A 46 -3.38 12.74 -0.89
C ALA A 46 -4.46 13.62 -0.21
N ASP A 47 -4.21 14.94 -0.15
CA ASP A 47 -5.04 15.94 0.54
C ASP A 47 -6.55 15.87 0.22
N THR A 48 -6.90 15.31 -0.93
CA THR A 48 -8.29 15.14 -1.36
C THR A 48 -9.04 14.11 -0.51
N PHE A 49 -8.35 13.05 -0.06
CA PHE A 49 -8.91 12.00 0.78
C PHE A 49 -8.41 12.09 2.22
N GLY A 50 -7.12 12.40 2.41
CA GLY A 50 -6.52 12.71 3.71
C GLY A 50 -6.51 11.54 4.69
N TYR A 51 -6.49 10.31 4.19
CA TYR A 51 -6.36 9.14 5.06
C TYR A 51 -4.91 9.01 5.54
N ASP A 52 -4.75 8.66 6.81
CA ASP A 52 -3.45 8.30 7.34
C ASP A 52 -3.16 6.84 6.96
N MET A 53 -2.09 6.66 6.18
CA MET A 53 -1.73 5.40 5.55
C MET A 53 -0.30 5.02 5.92
N ILE A 54 -0.05 3.71 6.01
CA ILE A 54 1.29 3.15 6.12
C ILE A 54 1.50 2.06 5.07
N LEU A 55 2.75 1.77 4.76
CA LEU A 55 3.13 0.54 4.07
C LEU A 55 3.46 -0.52 5.12
N ILE A 56 2.98 -1.74 4.89
CA ILE A 56 3.23 -2.91 5.74
C ILE A 56 4.00 -3.90 4.89
N GLN A 57 5.20 -4.26 5.32
CA GLN A 57 6.08 -5.19 4.60
C GLN A 57 6.35 -6.44 5.43
N PRO A 58 5.48 -7.47 5.35
CA PRO A 58 5.79 -8.82 5.78
C PRO A 58 6.92 -9.44 4.94
N PRO A 59 7.52 -10.56 5.36
CA PRO A 59 8.58 -11.22 4.60
C PRO A 59 8.13 -11.60 3.18
N GLY A 60 8.68 -10.93 2.17
CA GLY A 60 8.42 -11.22 0.75
C GLY A 60 7.11 -10.68 0.18
N HIS A 61 6.44 -9.76 0.87
CA HIS A 61 5.18 -9.15 0.44
C HIS A 61 5.08 -7.68 0.85
N MET A 62 4.27 -6.90 0.14
CA MET A 62 3.93 -5.54 0.54
C MET A 62 2.43 -5.30 0.44
N ALA A 63 1.88 -4.79 1.55
CA ALA A 63 0.50 -4.41 1.73
C ALA A 63 0.40 -2.96 2.24
N VAL A 64 -0.82 -2.47 2.44
CA VAL A 64 -1.04 -1.14 3.02
C VAL A 64 -1.84 -1.24 4.32
N GLY A 65 -1.59 -0.29 5.21
CA GLY A 65 -2.38 -0.07 6.41
C GLY A 65 -3.15 1.23 6.32
N ILE A 66 -4.42 1.23 6.71
CA ILE A 66 -5.25 2.44 6.85
C ILE A 66 -5.54 2.70 8.33
N TYR A 67 -5.37 3.93 8.79
CA TYR A 67 -5.65 4.29 10.17
C TYR A 67 -7.13 4.05 10.52
N GLU A 68 -7.36 3.30 11.60
CA GLU A 68 -8.68 3.09 12.19
C GLU A 68 -8.64 3.21 13.71
N THR A 69 -9.69 3.80 14.30
CA THR A 69 -9.78 3.96 15.77
C THR A 69 -10.23 2.69 16.48
N ASP A 70 -11.02 1.85 15.81
CA ASP A 70 -11.57 0.60 16.34
C ASP A 70 -11.59 -0.51 15.27
N PRO A 71 -10.41 -1.05 14.91
CA PRO A 71 -10.30 -2.06 13.86
C PRO A 71 -10.98 -3.37 14.28
N GLN A 72 -11.79 -3.93 13.37
CA GLN A 72 -12.53 -5.18 13.61
C GLN A 72 -11.77 -6.43 13.13
N GLY A 73 -10.64 -6.27 12.44
CA GLY A 73 -9.80 -7.33 11.89
C GLY A 73 -8.33 -7.18 12.25
N TYR A 74 -7.44 -7.75 11.44
CA TYR A 74 -6.00 -7.63 11.63
C TYR A 74 -5.51 -6.21 11.39
N TYR A 75 -4.67 -5.74 12.30
CA TYR A 75 -4.06 -4.42 12.24
C TYR A 75 -2.62 -4.47 12.75
N TRP A 76 -1.84 -3.50 12.32
CA TRP A 76 -0.52 -3.20 12.86
C TRP A 76 -0.57 -1.88 13.64
N GLU A 77 0.31 -1.75 14.62
CA GLU A 77 0.45 -0.52 15.40
C GLU A 77 1.75 0.19 15.05
N LEU A 78 1.64 1.47 14.70
CA LEU A 78 2.78 2.37 14.51
C LEU A 78 2.53 3.65 15.31
N ASP A 79 3.48 4.03 16.17
CA ASP A 79 3.41 5.24 17.01
C ASP A 79 2.11 5.39 17.82
N GLY A 80 1.55 4.28 18.31
CA GLY A 80 0.31 4.25 19.10
C GLY A 80 -0.97 4.42 18.29
N ARG A 81 -0.89 4.39 16.96
CA ARG A 81 -2.02 4.36 16.02
C ARG A 81 -2.18 2.98 15.42
N LYS A 82 -3.43 2.57 15.21
CA LYS A 82 -3.78 1.27 14.65
C LYS A 82 -4.11 1.41 13.17
N TYR A 83 -3.52 0.54 12.36
CA TYR A 83 -3.66 0.53 10.92
C TYR A 83 -4.17 -0.83 10.46
N SER A 84 -5.40 -0.88 9.96
CA SER A 84 -5.99 -2.12 9.47
C SER A 84 -5.34 -2.55 8.17
N TYR A 85 -5.06 -3.83 8.08
CA TYR A 85 -4.41 -4.44 6.93
C TYR A 85 -5.32 -4.40 5.70
N ILE A 86 -4.74 -4.04 4.56
CA ILE A 86 -5.43 -4.10 3.27
C ILE A 86 -4.53 -4.88 2.32
N GLU A 87 -5.03 -6.04 1.90
CA GLU A 87 -4.42 -6.84 0.85
C GLU A 87 -4.57 -6.15 -0.51
N THR A 88 -3.51 -6.14 -1.30
CA THR A 88 -3.43 -5.43 -2.59
C THR A 88 -3.27 -6.36 -3.79
N THR A 89 -2.86 -7.62 -3.58
CA THR A 89 -2.55 -8.60 -4.64
C THR A 89 -3.67 -9.59 -4.95
N GLY A 90 -4.65 -9.73 -4.04
CA GLY A 90 -5.73 -10.70 -4.15
C GLY A 90 -7.11 -10.07 -4.32
N ALA A 91 -8.03 -10.81 -4.96
CA ALA A 91 -9.44 -10.45 -5.01
C ALA A 91 -10.20 -11.03 -3.81
N GLY A 92 -11.21 -10.31 -3.31
CA GLY A 92 -12.14 -10.82 -2.30
C GLY A 92 -11.71 -10.63 -0.84
N TRP A 93 -10.62 -9.89 -0.60
CA TRP A 93 -10.18 -9.49 0.73
C TRP A 93 -10.86 -8.19 1.16
N GLY A 94 -11.42 -8.18 2.36
CA GLY A 94 -11.88 -6.98 3.06
C GLY A 94 -10.76 -6.30 3.84
N ILE A 95 -11.07 -5.13 4.39
CA ILE A 95 -10.19 -4.43 5.31
C ILE A 95 -10.07 -5.26 6.59
N GLY A 96 -8.84 -5.53 7.02
CA GLY A 96 -8.53 -6.35 8.19
C GLY A 96 -8.49 -7.85 7.91
N ASP A 97 -8.69 -8.29 6.67
CA ASP A 97 -8.51 -9.69 6.31
C ASP A 97 -7.02 -9.96 5.99
N LEU A 98 -6.38 -10.78 6.82
CA LEU A 98 -4.97 -11.16 6.65
C LEU A 98 -4.87 -12.59 6.11
N PRO A 99 -4.06 -12.85 5.08
CA PRO A 99 -3.72 -14.21 4.68
C PRO A 99 -3.07 -14.99 5.83
N ASP A 100 -3.45 -16.26 6.00
CA ASP A 100 -2.98 -17.12 7.11
C ASP A 100 -1.44 -17.22 7.18
N GLU A 101 -0.74 -17.03 6.06
CA GLU A 101 0.73 -17.07 5.98
C GLU A 101 1.45 -15.91 6.69
N TYR A 102 0.74 -14.80 6.95
CA TYR A 102 1.30 -13.63 7.64
C TYR A 102 0.86 -13.53 9.10
N VAL A 103 0.02 -14.46 9.58
CA VAL A 103 -0.38 -14.51 10.98
C VAL A 103 0.87 -14.76 11.84
N ASP A 104 1.02 -13.98 12.91
CA ASP A 104 2.17 -13.99 13.83
C ASP A 104 3.54 -13.69 13.17
N THR A 105 3.55 -13.06 11.99
CA THR A 105 4.79 -12.58 11.36
C THR A 105 5.11 -11.14 11.74
N ASP A 106 6.41 -10.86 11.92
CA ASP A 106 6.88 -9.49 12.03
C ASP A 106 6.84 -8.80 10.66
N ALA A 107 6.46 -7.53 10.66
CA ALA A 107 6.45 -6.70 9.45
C ALA A 107 7.18 -5.39 9.71
N TYR A 108 7.86 -4.89 8.67
CA TYR A 108 8.39 -3.52 8.68
C TYR A 108 7.27 -2.54 8.32
N LEU A 109 7.18 -1.44 9.06
CA LEU A 109 6.15 -0.42 8.87
C LEU A 109 6.80 0.88 8.41
N TYR A 110 6.24 1.50 7.38
CA TYR A 110 6.71 2.76 6.83
C TYR A 110 5.58 3.76 6.76
N GLN A 111 5.78 4.94 7.34
CA GLN A 111 4.85 6.05 7.20
C GLN A 111 4.88 6.58 5.76
N VAL A 112 3.70 6.80 5.17
CA VAL A 112 3.52 7.44 3.86
C VAL A 112 3.41 8.95 4.01
#